data_AF-A0A450WAZ7-F1
#
_entry.id   AF-A0A450WAZ7-F1
#
_cell.length_a   1.000
_cell.length_b   1.000
_cell.length_c   1.000
_cell.angle_alpha   90.00
_cell.angle_beta   90.00
_cell.angle_gamma   90.00
#
_symmetry.space_group_name_H-M   'P 1'
#
loop_
_entity.id
_entity.type
_entity.pdbx_description
1 polymer ?
#
loop_
_entity_poly.entity_id
_entity_poly.type
_entity_poly.pdbx_seq_one_letter_code
_entity_poly.pdbx_strand_id
1 'polypeptide(L)'
;MNHRILFRSFRDRKDKDFGMPDARARTRPLSVWARSASIFACGLLLIGTAPQAPAVEMIDYEVVGIGIPTSLTGKAGDPAMGRKLAIQRKKGNCLACHHMPIPEEDDHGNTAPDLAKVGSRLTIPQLRLRLVDSKRINPATMMPAFYRIDGLHRVARKYQGKPILTAGEIEDVVAYLATLE
;
A
#
# COMPACT_ATOMS: atom_id res chain seq x y z
N MET A 1 -47.05 13.78 11.27
CA MET A 1 -46.17 13.97 10.10
C MET A 1 -45.76 12.61 9.55
N ASN A 2 -46.08 12.32 8.29
CA ASN A 2 -45.80 11.06 7.60
C ASN A 2 -45.12 11.40 6.28
N HIS A 3 -43.90 10.92 6.03
CA HIS A 3 -43.30 10.96 4.69
C HIS A 3 -42.81 9.57 4.29
N ARG A 4 -43.64 8.90 3.47
CA ARG A 4 -43.27 7.78 2.61
C ARG A 4 -42.53 8.34 1.39
N ILE A 5 -41.31 7.87 1.14
CA ILE A 5 -40.55 8.15 -0.08
C ILE A 5 -40.92 7.07 -1.11
N LEU A 6 -41.49 7.52 -2.24
CA LEU A 6 -41.83 6.69 -3.40
C LEU A 6 -40.61 6.59 -4.33
N PHE A 7 -40.23 5.34 -4.62
CA PHE A 7 -39.34 4.96 -5.72
C PHE A 7 -39.85 5.52 -7.06
N ARG A 8 -38.96 6.09 -7.88
CA ARG A 8 -39.26 6.36 -9.30
C ARG A 8 -38.19 5.77 -10.20
N SER A 9 -38.64 4.86 -11.05
CA SER A 9 -37.94 4.05 -12.04
C SER A 9 -37.09 4.86 -13.03
N PHE A 10 -35.87 4.39 -13.26
CA PHE A 10 -34.89 4.91 -14.23
C PHE A 10 -35.07 4.16 -15.56
N ARG A 11 -36.03 4.59 -16.39
CA ARG A 11 -36.22 4.07 -17.75
C ARG A 11 -36.74 5.17 -18.65
N ASP A 12 -35.82 5.90 -19.28
CA ASP A 12 -35.88 6.39 -20.67
C ASP A 12 -34.86 7.52 -20.89
N ARG A 13 -33.82 7.23 -21.67
CA ARG A 13 -33.09 8.24 -22.46
C ARG A 13 -32.36 7.52 -23.59
N LYS A 14 -33.15 7.17 -24.60
CA LYS A 14 -32.70 6.84 -25.93
C LYS A 14 -32.72 8.11 -26.79
N ASP A 15 -31.73 8.17 -27.67
CA ASP A 15 -31.71 8.81 -28.98
C ASP A 15 -31.73 10.35 -29.01
N LYS A 16 -30.56 10.94 -29.32
CA LYS A 16 -30.47 12.26 -29.95
C LYS A 16 -29.59 12.17 -31.19
N ASP A 17 -30.26 12.43 -32.30
CA ASP A 17 -29.78 12.50 -33.66
C ASP A 17 -28.64 13.52 -33.83
N PHE A 18 -27.57 13.12 -34.51
CA PHE A 18 -26.63 14.02 -35.15
C PHE A 18 -26.73 13.82 -36.66
N GLY A 19 -27.39 14.79 -37.31
CA GLY A 19 -27.59 14.84 -38.75
C GLY A 19 -26.28 15.08 -39.52
N MET A 20 -26.16 14.34 -40.62
CA MET A 20 -25.12 14.48 -41.66
C MET A 20 -25.40 15.71 -42.55
N PRO A 21 -24.38 16.52 -42.89
CA PRO A 21 -24.49 17.47 -43.99
C PRO A 21 -24.04 16.91 -45.35
N ASP A 22 -24.70 17.46 -46.36
CA ASP A 22 -24.84 17.15 -47.79
C ASP A 22 -23.54 16.97 -48.60
N ALA A 23 -23.62 16.05 -49.56
CA ALA A 23 -22.61 15.75 -50.56
C ALA A 23 -22.74 16.71 -51.75
N ARG A 24 -21.76 17.61 -51.94
CA ARG A 24 -21.57 18.29 -53.22
C ARG A 24 -20.15 18.13 -53.73
N ALA A 25 -20.07 17.40 -54.84
CA ALA A 25 -18.92 17.23 -55.68
C ALA A 25 -18.25 18.55 -56.04
N ARG A 26 -16.91 18.58 -55.96
CA ARG A 26 -16.09 19.52 -56.72
C ARG A 26 -14.82 18.82 -57.20
N THR A 27 -14.54 19.06 -58.47
CA THR A 27 -13.65 18.31 -59.35
C THR A 27 -12.16 18.72 -59.24
N ARG A 28 -11.31 17.69 -59.33
CA ARG A 28 -9.85 17.56 -59.63
C ARG A 28 -9.13 18.78 -60.26
N PRO A 29 -7.79 18.92 -60.06
CA PRO A 29 -6.86 18.17 -60.91
C PRO A 29 -5.65 17.53 -60.20
N LEU A 30 -5.05 16.60 -60.94
CA LEU A 30 -3.86 15.80 -60.66
C LEU A 30 -2.55 16.61 -60.84
N SER A 31 -1.42 15.98 -60.47
CA SER A 31 -0.01 16.36 -60.72
C SER A 31 0.65 17.05 -59.52
N VAL A 32 1.89 16.79 -59.09
CA VAL A 32 3.11 16.19 -59.66
C VAL A 32 3.95 15.60 -58.51
N TRP A 33 4.70 14.55 -58.80
CA TRP A 33 5.75 13.96 -57.96
C TRP A 33 6.93 14.93 -57.67
N ALA A 34 7.41 15.05 -56.43
CA ALA A 34 8.83 15.38 -56.17
C ALA A 34 9.30 15.15 -54.72
N ARG A 35 10.08 14.07 -54.54
CA ARG A 35 11.41 14.00 -53.89
C ARG A 35 11.63 14.58 -52.46
N SER A 36 11.77 13.63 -51.53
CA SER A 36 12.87 13.43 -50.56
C SER A 36 13.68 14.61 -50.01
N ALA A 37 13.72 14.72 -48.68
CA ALA A 37 14.91 15.12 -47.94
C ALA A 37 14.92 14.44 -46.55
N SER A 38 15.62 13.31 -46.46
CA SER A 38 15.97 12.66 -45.18
C SER A 38 17.05 13.48 -44.48
N ILE A 39 16.73 14.00 -43.29
CA ILE A 39 17.72 14.50 -42.33
C ILE A 39 17.83 13.44 -41.24
N PHE A 40 18.79 12.52 -41.38
CA PHE A 40 19.18 11.58 -40.32
C PHE A 40 20.09 12.34 -39.35
N ALA A 41 19.50 13.07 -38.39
CA ALA A 41 20.25 13.62 -37.28
C ALA A 41 20.57 12.48 -36.30
N CYS A 42 21.85 12.09 -36.25
CA CYS A 42 22.38 11.09 -35.35
C CYS A 42 22.33 11.65 -33.90
N GLY A 43 21.22 11.41 -33.22
CA GLY A 43 21.04 11.81 -31.81
C GLY A 43 21.86 10.88 -30.90
N LEU A 44 22.95 11.41 -30.35
CA LEU A 44 23.74 10.75 -29.31
C LEU A 44 22.88 10.63 -28.04
N LEU A 45 22.26 9.46 -27.84
CA LEU A 45 21.47 9.14 -26.65
C LEU A 45 22.41 8.99 -25.44
N LEU A 46 22.52 10.06 -24.65
CA LEU A 46 23.07 10.00 -23.30
C LEU A 46 22.10 9.21 -22.41
N ILE A 47 22.40 7.93 -22.19
CA ILE A 47 21.70 7.09 -21.22
C ILE A 47 22.09 7.59 -19.82
N GLY A 48 21.27 8.47 -19.24
CA GLY A 48 21.43 8.91 -17.87
C GLY A 48 21.21 7.73 -16.90
N THR A 49 22.23 7.35 -16.15
CA THR A 49 22.11 6.43 -15.03
C THR A 49 21.33 7.11 -13.90
N ALA A 50 20.07 6.75 -13.71
CA ALA A 50 19.29 7.22 -12.57
C ALA A 50 19.90 6.68 -11.26
N PRO A 51 20.06 7.50 -10.21
CA PRO A 51 20.55 7.03 -8.93
C PRO A 51 19.60 5.98 -8.35
N GLN A 52 20.11 4.79 -8.08
CA GLN A 52 19.40 3.78 -7.30
C GLN A 52 19.46 4.17 -5.82
N ALA A 53 18.30 4.26 -5.16
CA ALA A 53 18.25 4.45 -3.72
C ALA A 53 18.90 3.22 -3.04
N PRO A 54 19.64 3.41 -1.93
CA PRO A 54 20.24 2.29 -1.22
C PRO A 54 19.16 1.29 -0.79
N ALA A 55 19.43 0.01 -1.04
CA ALA A 55 18.57 -1.07 -0.59
C ALA A 55 18.59 -1.12 0.95
N VAL A 56 17.42 -1.23 1.58
CA VAL A 56 17.36 -1.53 3.02
C VAL A 56 17.75 -2.99 3.16
N GLU A 57 18.85 -3.26 3.85
CA GLU A 57 19.27 -4.63 4.15
C GLU A 57 18.20 -5.32 5.00
N MET A 58 17.69 -6.43 4.49
CA MET A 58 16.73 -7.26 5.21
C MET A 58 17.49 -8.18 6.15
N ILE A 59 17.09 -8.23 7.41
CA ILE A 59 17.66 -9.14 8.39
C ILE A 59 16.93 -10.47 8.31
N ASP A 60 17.69 -11.55 8.21
CA ASP A 60 17.14 -12.91 8.27
C ASP A 60 16.57 -13.21 9.66
N TYR A 61 15.50 -13.99 9.69
CA TYR A 61 14.85 -14.40 10.92
C TYR A 61 14.35 -15.83 10.81
N GLU A 62 14.33 -16.52 11.95
CA GLU A 62 13.80 -17.86 12.06
C GLU A 62 12.40 -17.82 12.65
N VAL A 63 11.48 -18.57 12.02
CA VAL A 63 10.14 -18.78 12.55
C VAL A 63 10.09 -20.13 13.27
N VAL A 64 9.76 -20.10 14.56
CA VAL A 64 9.56 -21.30 15.38
C VAL A 64 8.10 -21.37 15.81
N GLY A 65 7.38 -22.36 15.29
CA GLY A 65 5.93 -22.47 15.48
C GLY A 65 5.20 -21.23 14.94
N ILE A 66 4.51 -20.51 15.82
CA ILE A 66 3.77 -19.27 15.49
C ILE A 66 4.46 -18.00 16.03
N GLY A 67 5.79 -18.01 16.13
CA GLY A 67 6.55 -16.85 16.58
C GLY A 67 7.93 -16.73 15.95
N ILE A 68 8.54 -15.56 16.13
CA ILE A 68 9.94 -15.28 15.84
C ILE A 68 10.63 -15.04 17.19
N PRO A 69 11.32 -16.03 17.77
CA PRO A 69 11.86 -15.92 19.13
C PRO A 69 12.94 -14.84 19.25
N THR A 70 13.85 -14.79 18.29
CA THR A 70 15.00 -13.88 18.29
C THR A 70 14.58 -12.48 17.84
N SER A 71 15.09 -11.44 18.51
CA SER A 71 14.93 -10.05 18.07
C SER A 71 15.58 -9.85 16.70
N LEU A 72 14.93 -9.06 15.83
CA LEU A 72 15.47 -8.74 14.49
C LEU A 72 16.72 -7.86 14.54
N THR A 73 17.01 -7.23 15.69
CA THR A 73 18.13 -6.30 15.84
C THR A 73 19.07 -6.65 16.99
N GLY A 74 18.69 -7.61 17.83
CA GLY A 74 19.40 -7.91 19.09
C GLY A 74 19.29 -6.80 20.16
N LYS A 75 18.57 -5.71 19.88
CA LYS A 75 18.32 -4.61 20.81
C LYS A 75 16.87 -4.61 21.27
N ALA A 76 16.63 -4.07 22.46
CA ALA A 76 15.28 -3.79 22.93
C ALA A 76 14.67 -2.63 22.12
N GLY A 77 13.39 -2.74 21.78
CA GLY A 77 12.64 -1.66 21.14
C GLY A 77 12.22 -0.57 22.12
N ASP A 78 11.96 0.63 21.61
CA ASP A 78 11.41 1.76 22.34
C ASP A 78 9.87 1.78 22.22
N PRO A 79 9.11 1.54 23.31
CA PRO A 79 7.65 1.50 23.26
C PRO A 79 7.02 2.87 22.93
N ALA A 80 7.66 3.99 23.28
CA ALA A 80 7.15 5.31 22.91
C ALA A 80 7.27 5.56 21.40
N MET A 81 8.37 5.10 20.80
CA MET A 81 8.52 5.11 19.33
C MET A 81 7.57 4.11 18.67
N GLY A 82 7.39 2.92 19.25
CA GLY A 82 6.45 1.91 18.78
C GLY A 82 5.03 2.44 18.68
N ARG A 83 4.57 3.15 19.72
CA ARG A 83 3.26 3.81 19.72
C ARG A 83 3.11 4.82 18.57
N LYS A 84 4.12 5.67 18.37
CA LYS A 84 4.11 6.67 17.27
C LYS A 84 4.05 5.98 15.91
N LEU A 85 4.83 4.92 15.72
CA LEU A 85 4.85 4.15 14.46
C LEU A 85 3.52 3.43 14.20
N ALA A 86 2.89 2.89 15.25
CA ALA A 86 1.61 2.21 15.17
C ALA A 86 0.51 3.14 14.64
N ILE A 87 0.43 4.38 15.14
CA ILE A 87 -0.61 5.34 14.71
C ILE A 87 -0.25 6.10 13.42
N GLN A 88 1.02 6.12 13.03
CA GLN A 88 1.46 6.90 11.88
C GLN A 88 0.92 6.34 10.55
N ARG A 89 0.11 7.14 9.85
CA ARG A 89 -0.59 6.80 8.59
C ARG A 89 0.29 6.27 7.45
N LYS A 90 1.56 6.68 7.38
CA LYS A 90 2.51 6.26 6.34
C LYS A 90 3.39 5.07 6.76
N LYS A 91 3.19 4.56 7.98
CA LYS A 91 3.98 3.49 8.62
C LYS A 91 3.03 2.36 9.05
N GLY A 92 2.80 2.17 10.36
CA GLY A 92 1.95 1.11 10.88
C GLY A 92 0.47 1.29 10.52
N ASN A 93 -0.03 2.52 10.64
CA ASN A 93 -1.44 2.88 10.38
C ASN A 93 -2.44 1.89 11.02
N CYS A 94 -2.12 1.38 12.21
CA CYS A 94 -2.84 0.29 12.87
C CYS A 94 -4.29 0.68 13.19
N LEU A 95 -4.51 1.95 13.52
CA LEU A 95 -5.83 2.52 13.80
C LEU A 95 -6.80 2.43 12.63
N ALA A 96 -6.33 2.31 11.39
CA ALA A 96 -7.22 2.13 10.25
C ALA A 96 -8.02 0.81 10.29
N CYS A 97 -7.59 -0.16 11.11
CA CYS A 97 -8.26 -1.45 11.24
C CYS A 97 -8.58 -1.83 12.68
N HIS A 98 -7.76 -1.40 13.64
CA HIS A 98 -7.83 -1.82 15.02
C HIS A 98 -8.26 -0.69 15.95
N HIS A 99 -9.05 -1.05 16.97
CA HIS A 99 -9.16 -0.25 18.17
C HIS A 99 -7.91 -0.43 19.05
N MET A 100 -7.49 0.65 19.72
CA MET A 100 -6.27 0.72 20.54
C MET A 100 -6.53 1.70 21.70
N PRO A 101 -5.86 1.56 22.85
CA PRO A 101 -6.07 2.43 24.01
C PRO A 101 -5.27 3.73 23.87
N ILE A 102 -5.65 4.55 22.89
CA ILE A 102 -4.99 5.80 22.52
C ILE A 102 -6.05 6.91 22.48
N PRO A 103 -6.45 7.44 23.65
CA PRO A 103 -7.65 8.28 23.77
C PRO A 103 -7.54 9.64 23.07
N GLU A 104 -6.34 10.09 22.70
CA GLU A 104 -6.15 11.31 21.93
C GLU A 104 -6.35 11.13 20.41
N GLU A 105 -6.54 9.92 19.91
CA GLU A 105 -6.91 9.64 18.51
C GLU A 105 -8.40 9.23 18.48
N ASP A 106 -9.23 9.97 17.75
CA ASP A 106 -10.68 9.73 17.77
C ASP A 106 -11.11 8.62 16.78
N ASP A 107 -10.39 8.46 15.67
CA ASP A 107 -10.80 7.63 14.53
C ASP A 107 -10.15 6.24 14.56
N HIS A 108 -10.80 5.31 15.28
CA HIS A 108 -10.39 3.91 15.36
C HIS A 108 -11.24 3.00 14.47
N GLY A 109 -10.59 2.14 13.71
CA GLY A 109 -11.22 1.10 12.91
C GLY A 109 -11.73 -0.07 13.78
N ASN A 110 -12.73 -0.78 13.27
CA ASN A 110 -13.31 -1.97 13.90
C ASN A 110 -13.28 -3.21 13.00
N THR A 111 -12.54 -3.14 11.88
CA THR A 111 -12.40 -4.24 10.91
C THR A 111 -11.61 -5.42 11.49
N ALA A 112 -10.70 -5.16 12.42
CA ALA A 112 -9.84 -6.15 13.04
C ALA A 112 -9.98 -6.12 14.59
N PRO A 113 -9.54 -7.18 15.31
CA PRO A 113 -9.75 -7.28 16.75
C PRO A 113 -9.10 -6.15 17.56
N ASP A 114 -9.71 -5.75 18.66
CA ASP A 114 -9.14 -4.77 19.59
C ASP A 114 -7.76 -5.20 20.11
N LEU A 115 -6.82 -4.25 20.20
CA LEU A 115 -5.44 -4.45 20.67
C LEU A 115 -5.21 -4.03 22.13
N ALA A 116 -6.19 -3.46 22.84
CA ALA A 116 -6.01 -2.93 24.19
C ALA A 116 -5.40 -3.90 25.22
N LYS A 117 -5.57 -5.21 25.02
CA LYS A 117 -4.99 -6.27 25.87
C LYS A 117 -4.18 -7.29 25.09
N VAL A 118 -3.50 -6.85 24.04
CA VAL A 118 -2.78 -7.78 23.16
C VAL A 118 -1.53 -8.36 23.84
N GLY A 119 -0.84 -7.58 24.69
CA GLY A 119 0.32 -8.03 25.47
C GLY A 119 -0.05 -9.12 26.47
N SER A 120 -1.23 -9.04 27.10
CA SER A 120 -1.76 -10.09 27.97
C SER A 120 -2.13 -11.39 27.23
N ARG A 121 -2.35 -11.34 25.92
CA ARG A 121 -2.83 -12.48 25.12
C ARG A 121 -1.75 -13.14 24.28
N LEU A 122 -0.70 -12.41 23.91
CA LEU A 122 0.32 -12.85 22.97
C LEU A 122 1.70 -12.62 23.55
N THR A 123 2.56 -13.62 23.36
CA THR A 123 3.98 -13.50 23.69
C THR A 123 4.70 -12.58 22.70
N ILE A 124 5.85 -12.01 23.11
CA ILE A 124 6.71 -11.19 22.24
C ILE A 124 7.03 -11.88 20.89
N PRO A 125 7.44 -13.17 20.86
CA PRO A 125 7.68 -13.87 19.59
C PRO A 125 6.45 -13.91 18.67
N GLN A 126 5.25 -14.08 19.25
CA GLN A 126 3.98 -14.13 18.52
C GLN A 126 3.56 -12.75 18.00
N LEU A 127 3.86 -11.67 18.73
CA LEU A 127 3.67 -10.29 18.27
C LEU A 127 4.60 -9.99 17.09
N ARG A 128 5.88 -10.36 17.21
CA ARG A 128 6.88 -10.16 16.16
C ARG A 128 6.48 -10.84 14.85
N LEU A 129 6.08 -12.11 14.88
CA LEU A 129 5.65 -12.80 13.66
C LEU A 129 4.43 -12.13 13.00
N ARG A 130 3.46 -11.65 13.79
CA ARG A 130 2.28 -10.95 13.24
C ARG A 130 2.65 -9.68 12.49
N LEU A 131 3.65 -8.93 12.96
CA LEU A 131 4.11 -7.72 12.28
C LEU A 131 5.00 -8.04 11.08
N VAL A 132 5.91 -9.01 11.23
CA VAL A 132 6.85 -9.39 10.17
C VAL A 132 6.12 -10.01 8.98
N ASP A 133 5.34 -11.06 9.23
CA ASP A 133 4.61 -11.81 8.20
C ASP A 133 3.33 -12.44 8.77
N SER A 134 2.30 -11.61 8.93
CA SER A 134 0.96 -12.01 9.37
C SER A 134 0.35 -13.17 8.56
N LYS A 135 0.74 -13.31 7.29
CA LYS A 135 0.18 -14.30 6.35
C LYS A 135 0.68 -15.71 6.63
N ARG A 136 1.81 -15.87 7.32
CA ARG A 136 2.25 -17.19 7.84
C ARG A 136 1.31 -17.74 8.91
N ILE A 137 0.65 -16.87 9.65
CA ILE A 137 -0.31 -17.25 10.70
C ILE A 137 -1.70 -17.49 10.07
N ASN A 138 -2.14 -16.56 9.22
CA ASN A 138 -3.40 -16.67 8.50
C ASN A 138 -3.22 -16.16 7.06
N PRO A 139 -3.12 -17.05 6.05
CA PRO A 139 -2.92 -16.64 4.66
C PRO A 139 -4.03 -15.73 4.11
N ALA A 140 -5.24 -15.83 4.64
CA ALA A 140 -6.40 -15.04 4.24
C ALA A 140 -6.49 -13.67 4.95
N THR A 141 -5.56 -13.35 5.86
CA THR A 141 -5.60 -12.07 6.58
C THR A 141 -5.41 -10.87 5.65
N MET A 142 -6.16 -9.81 5.93
CA MET A 142 -5.98 -8.49 5.33
C MET A 142 -4.86 -7.70 6.01
N MET A 143 -4.42 -8.10 7.21
CA MET A 143 -3.33 -7.44 7.92
C MET A 143 -2.05 -7.49 7.06
N PRO A 144 -1.38 -6.36 6.77
CA PRO A 144 -0.16 -6.36 5.97
C PRO A 144 0.99 -7.13 6.64
N ALA A 145 1.87 -7.70 5.83
CA ALA A 145 3.21 -8.13 6.28
C ALA A 145 4.13 -6.90 6.22
N PHE A 146 4.46 -6.31 7.36
CA PHE A 146 5.14 -5.01 7.43
C PHE A 146 6.63 -5.09 7.10
N TYR A 147 7.24 -6.28 7.25
CA TYR A 147 8.66 -6.53 7.00
C TYR A 147 8.89 -7.46 5.78
N ARG A 148 8.14 -7.24 4.69
CA ARG A 148 8.24 -8.03 3.45
C ARG A 148 8.50 -7.15 2.23
N ILE A 149 9.37 -7.61 1.34
CA ILE A 149 9.74 -6.89 0.10
C ILE A 149 9.49 -7.68 -1.19
N ASP A 150 9.18 -8.97 -1.07
CA ASP A 150 8.98 -9.90 -2.18
C ASP A 150 7.55 -10.47 -2.21
N GLY A 151 7.22 -11.21 -3.28
CA GLY A 151 5.88 -11.77 -3.47
C GLY A 151 4.77 -10.71 -3.55
N LEU A 152 5.13 -9.49 -3.97
CA LEU A 152 4.22 -8.35 -4.08
C LEU A 152 3.87 -8.05 -5.53
N HIS A 153 2.64 -7.59 -5.77
CA HIS A 153 2.14 -7.27 -7.11
C HIS A 153 1.98 -5.77 -7.29
N ARG A 154 2.51 -5.23 -8.40
CA ARG A 154 2.29 -3.84 -8.83
C ARG A 154 2.67 -2.80 -7.76
N VAL A 155 3.77 -3.03 -7.04
CA VAL A 155 4.28 -2.12 -5.99
C VAL A 155 4.66 -0.77 -6.59
N ALA A 156 4.13 0.30 -6.01
CA ALA A 156 4.45 1.66 -6.43
C ALA A 156 5.96 1.93 -6.32
N ARG A 157 6.52 2.64 -7.31
CA ARG A 157 7.97 2.84 -7.48
C ARG A 157 8.70 3.26 -6.20
N LYS A 158 8.10 4.14 -5.40
CA LYS A 158 8.67 4.64 -4.14
C LYS A 158 8.86 3.57 -3.05
N TYR A 159 8.16 2.45 -3.13
CA TYR A 159 8.17 1.36 -2.13
C TYR A 159 8.84 0.07 -2.63
N GLN A 160 9.33 0.04 -3.86
CA GLN A 160 9.99 -1.15 -4.39
C GLN A 160 11.27 -1.45 -3.60
N GLY A 161 11.46 -2.72 -3.22
CA GLY A 161 12.63 -3.18 -2.46
C GLY A 161 12.72 -2.63 -1.04
N LYS A 162 11.62 -2.13 -0.46
CA LYS A 162 11.59 -1.55 0.88
C LYS A 162 10.43 -2.13 1.69
N PRO A 163 10.68 -2.55 2.94
CA PRO A 163 9.59 -2.93 3.83
C PRO A 163 8.82 -1.68 4.29
N ILE A 164 7.63 -1.87 4.85
CA ILE A 164 6.82 -0.78 5.42
C ILE A 164 7.48 -0.24 6.69
N LEU A 165 7.91 -1.17 7.56
CA LEU A 165 8.66 -0.91 8.77
C LEU A 165 10.05 -1.54 8.65
N THR A 166 11.09 -0.92 9.19
CA THR A 166 12.43 -1.53 9.30
C THR A 166 12.48 -2.55 10.46
N ALA A 167 13.55 -3.33 10.56
CA ALA A 167 13.73 -4.27 11.68
C ALA A 167 13.65 -3.58 13.05
N GLY A 168 14.29 -2.41 13.21
CA GLY A 168 14.22 -1.62 14.45
C GLY A 168 12.81 -1.11 14.72
N GLU A 169 12.14 -0.57 13.70
CA GLU A 169 10.76 -0.08 13.82
C GLU A 169 9.78 -1.22 14.18
N ILE A 170 10.03 -2.46 13.72
CA ILE A 170 9.26 -3.62 14.16
C ILE A 170 9.48 -3.88 15.66
N GLU A 171 10.72 -3.89 16.14
CA GLU A 171 11.01 -4.10 17.56
C GLU A 171 10.39 -3.01 18.45
N ASP A 172 10.40 -1.76 18.00
CA ASP A 172 9.73 -0.66 18.70
C ASP A 172 8.23 -0.91 18.83
N VAL A 173 7.55 -1.29 17.72
CA VAL A 173 6.12 -1.59 17.75
C VAL A 173 5.82 -2.83 18.60
N VAL A 174 6.65 -3.87 18.54
CA VAL A 174 6.52 -5.05 19.43
C VAL A 174 6.63 -4.63 20.88
N ALA A 175 7.61 -3.80 21.23
CA ALA A 175 7.80 -3.29 22.59
C ALA A 175 6.56 -2.55 23.09
N TYR A 176 5.96 -1.70 22.26
CA TYR A 176 4.70 -1.02 22.60
C TYR A 176 3.53 -1.98 22.78
N LEU A 177 3.30 -2.88 21.83
CA LEU A 177 2.17 -3.82 21.92
C LEU A 177 2.29 -4.75 23.13
N ALA A 178 3.51 -5.08 23.54
CA ALA A 178 3.77 -5.86 24.74
C ALA A 178 3.36 -5.13 26.04
N THR A 179 3.27 -3.79 26.06
CA THR A 179 2.80 -3.04 27.24
C THR A 179 1.28 -2.95 27.34
N LEU A 180 0.52 -3.49 26.38
CA LEU A 180 -0.95 -3.40 26.35
C LEU A 180 -1.56 -4.60 27.06
N GLU A 181 -1.72 -4.50 28.38
CA GLU A 181 -2.20 -5.58 29.26
C GLU A 181 -3.68 -5.52 29.64
#